data_AF-A0A383VMB3-F1
#
_entry.id   AF-A0A383VMB3-F1
#
_cell.length_a   1.000
_cell.length_b   1.000
_cell.length_c   1.000
_cell.angle_alpha   90.00
_cell.angle_beta   90.00
_cell.angle_gamma   90.00
#
_symmetry.space_group_name_H-M   'P 1'
#
loop_
_entity.id
_entity.type
_entity.pdbx_description
1 polymer ?
#
loop_
_entity_poly.entity_id
_entity_poly.type
_entity_poly.pdbx_seq_one_letter_code
_entity_poly.pdbx_strand_id
1 'polypeptide(L)'
;MADQAKDTASLLEAMSTKPDISLVFKGDDGTESVPAHATILMLHSPVLAQAVELAPSSSSSSSSSSAAMKELQMPGTSKADFLTVAQFLYPILPLPKVSWDNLEVLLVQGHKWDMQVRPR
;
A
#
# COMPACT_ATOMS: atom_id res chain seq x y z
N MET A 1 0.99 19.37 12.21
CA MET A 1 0.87 19.33 10.73
C MET A 1 2.20 19.10 10.02
N ALA A 2 3.33 19.63 10.50
CA ALA A 2 4.64 19.41 9.84
C ALA A 2 5.17 17.95 9.94
N ASP A 3 4.90 17.23 11.04
CA ASP A 3 5.38 15.86 11.22
C ASP A 3 4.74 14.85 10.25
N GLN A 4 3.43 14.94 10.03
CA GLN A 4 2.69 14.00 9.18
C GLN A 4 3.11 14.02 7.70
N ALA A 5 3.50 15.20 7.18
CA ALA A 5 4.02 15.33 5.83
C ALA A 5 5.41 14.70 5.67
N LYS A 6 6.24 14.81 6.71
CA LYS A 6 7.57 14.20 6.75
C LYS A 6 7.48 12.68 6.82
N ASP A 7 6.57 12.16 7.64
CA ASP A 7 6.32 10.72 7.78
C ASP A 7 5.85 10.09 6.47
N THR A 8 4.98 10.79 5.74
CA THR A 8 4.47 10.33 4.44
C THR A 8 5.56 10.32 3.36
N ALA A 9 6.47 11.31 3.37
CA ALA A 9 7.60 11.33 2.44
C ALA A 9 8.57 10.16 2.67
N SER A 10 8.92 9.89 3.93
CA SER A 10 9.76 8.74 4.30
C SER A 10 9.10 7.40 3.97
N LEU A 11 7.77 7.32 4.09
CA LEU A 11 7.00 6.16 3.64
C LEU A 11 7.11 5.94 2.13
N LEU A 12 6.88 6.98 1.34
CA LEU A 12 6.97 6.87 -0.12
C LEU A 12 8.38 6.49 -0.59
N GLU A 13 9.42 7.00 0.08
CA GLU A 13 10.81 6.60 -0.16
C GLU A 13 11.04 5.11 0.17
N ALA A 14 10.58 4.65 1.34
CA ALA A 14 10.67 3.25 1.73
C ALA A 14 9.92 2.33 0.74
N MET A 15 8.73 2.74 0.30
CA MET A 15 7.90 2.03 -0.68
C MET A 15 8.50 2.03 -2.09
N SER A 16 9.32 3.03 -2.43
CA SER A 16 9.98 3.14 -3.74
C SER A 16 11.30 2.37 -3.82
N THR A 17 11.79 1.82 -2.70
CA THR A 17 13.06 1.09 -2.65
C THR A 17 12.88 -0.37 -3.05
N LYS A 18 13.14 -0.71 -4.31
CA LYS A 18 12.97 -2.06 -4.90
C LYS A 18 11.54 -2.63 -4.81
N PRO A 19 10.53 -1.90 -5.30
CA PRO A 19 9.16 -2.37 -5.29
C PRO A 19 8.97 -3.51 -6.30
N ASP A 20 8.11 -4.47 -5.97
CA ASP A 20 7.75 -5.62 -6.81
C ASP A 20 6.28 -5.59 -7.26
N ILE A 21 5.49 -4.64 -6.74
CA ILE A 21 4.08 -4.44 -7.11
C ILE A 21 3.71 -2.97 -7.15
N SER A 22 2.84 -2.58 -8.07
CA SER A 22 2.25 -1.25 -8.21
C SER A 22 0.78 -1.30 -7.82
N LEU A 23 0.38 -0.48 -6.85
CA LEU A 23 -1.01 -0.36 -6.41
C LEU A 23 -1.69 0.74 -7.20
N VAL A 24 -2.80 0.41 -7.85
CA VAL A 24 -3.55 1.33 -8.72
C VAL A 24 -4.85 1.73 -8.03
N PHE A 25 -5.02 3.04 -7.84
CA PHE A 25 -6.17 3.67 -7.20
C PHE A 25 -6.98 4.45 -8.24
N LYS A 26 -8.30 4.36 -8.16
CA LYS A 26 -9.19 5.18 -8.97
C LYS A 26 -9.53 6.45 -8.18
N GLY A 27 -9.00 7.58 -8.62
CA GLY A 27 -9.36 8.92 -8.13
C GLY A 27 -10.35 9.61 -9.06
N ASP A 28 -10.81 10.79 -8.64
CA ASP A 28 -11.74 11.62 -9.42
C ASP A 28 -11.07 12.17 -10.70
N ASP A 29 -9.77 12.48 -10.63
CA ASP A 29 -8.97 13.05 -11.72
C ASP A 29 -8.22 11.98 -12.57
N GLY A 30 -8.46 10.69 -12.31
CA GLY A 30 -7.85 9.58 -13.05
C GLY A 30 -7.30 8.46 -12.16
N THR A 31 -6.43 7.64 -12.73
CA THR A 31 -5.75 6.56 -12.00
C THR A 31 -4.44 7.04 -11.39
N GLU A 32 -4.30 6.88 -10.09
CA GLU A 32 -3.05 7.10 -9.37
C GLU A 32 -2.38 5.76 -9.09
N SER A 33 -1.05 5.69 -9.12
CA SER A 33 -0.30 4.51 -8.72
C SER A 33 0.68 4.78 -7.60
N VAL A 34 0.91 3.77 -6.75
CA VAL A 34 1.91 3.81 -5.68
C VAL A 34 2.72 2.51 -5.72
N PRO A 35 4.07 2.58 -5.79
CA PRO A 35 4.91 1.40 -5.67
C PRO A 35 4.78 0.77 -4.29
N ALA A 36 4.86 -0.55 -4.17
CA ALA A 36 4.77 -1.25 -2.89
C ALA A 36 5.53 -2.58 -2.92
N HIS A 37 5.46 -3.31 -1.80
CA HIS A 37 6.07 -4.61 -1.60
C HIS A 37 4.99 -5.67 -1.37
N ALA A 38 4.82 -6.59 -2.32
CA ALA A 38 3.87 -7.70 -2.24
C ALA A 38 4.03 -8.48 -0.93
N THR A 39 5.28 -8.71 -0.52
CA THR A 39 5.60 -9.43 0.73
C THR A 39 5.00 -8.74 1.96
N ILE A 40 5.04 -7.41 2.05
CA ILE A 40 4.47 -6.66 3.17
C ILE A 40 2.94 -6.76 3.17
N LEU A 41 2.31 -6.62 2.00
CA LEU A 41 0.85 -6.73 1.86
C LEU A 41 0.36 -8.14 2.25
N MET A 42 1.03 -9.17 1.74
CA MET A 42 0.74 -10.57 2.04
C MET A 42 0.94 -10.92 3.51
N LEU A 43 1.96 -10.32 4.15
CA LEU A 43 2.26 -10.55 5.55
C LEU A 43 1.14 -10.03 6.47
N HIS A 44 0.52 -8.91 6.12
CA HIS A 44 -0.44 -8.25 6.99
C HIS A 44 -1.91 -8.54 6.67
N SER A 45 -2.20 -9.11 5.50
CA SER A 45 -3.57 -9.37 5.07
C SER A 45 -3.69 -10.61 4.18
N PRO A 46 -4.54 -11.59 4.55
CA PRO A 46 -4.86 -12.71 3.68
C PRO A 46 -5.66 -12.25 2.45
N VAL A 47 -6.49 -11.20 2.58
CA VAL A 47 -7.26 -10.63 1.46
C VAL A 47 -6.34 -10.02 0.42
N LEU A 48 -5.38 -9.20 0.85
CA LEU A 48 -4.38 -8.62 -0.05
C LEU A 48 -3.45 -9.71 -0.60
N ALA A 49 -3.15 -10.77 0.17
CA ALA A 49 -2.37 -11.88 -0.34
C ALA A 49 -3.04 -12.57 -1.54
N GLN A 50 -4.32 -12.90 -1.40
CA GLN A 50 -5.10 -13.46 -2.51
C GLN A 50 -5.18 -12.49 -3.68
N ALA A 51 -5.35 -11.20 -3.41
CA ALA A 51 -5.42 -10.19 -4.47
C ALA A 51 -4.09 -10.06 -5.25
N VAL A 52 -2.94 -10.15 -4.58
CA VAL A 52 -1.59 -10.15 -5.19
C VAL A 52 -1.34 -11.41 -6.04
N GLU A 53 -1.85 -12.56 -5.60
CA GLU A 53 -1.76 -13.81 -6.36
C GLU A 53 -2.59 -13.76 -7.64
N LEU A 54 -3.78 -13.15 -7.58
CA LEU A 54 -4.68 -12.98 -8.72
C LEU A 54 -4.34 -11.76 -9.60
N ALA A 55 -3.43 -10.90 -9.16
CA ALA A 55 -3.05 -9.69 -9.89
C ALA A 55 -2.43 -10.03 -11.26
N PRO A 56 -2.89 -9.39 -12.35
CA PRO A 56 -2.34 -9.63 -13.67
C PRO A 56 -0.88 -9.17 -13.73
N SER A 57 -0.04 -10.00 -14.35
CA SER A 57 1.31 -9.58 -14.73
C SER A 57 1.21 -8.77 -16.02
N SER A 58 1.40 -7.45 -15.95
CA SER A 58 1.43 -6.58 -17.12
C SER A 58 2.52 -7.06 -18.10
N SER A 59 2.10 -7.78 -19.15
CA SER A 59 2.97 -8.29 -20.20
C SER A 59 2.92 -7.32 -21.38
N SER A 60 3.65 -6.21 -21.25
CA SER A 60 3.83 -5.25 -22.33
C SER A 60 4.90 -5.78 -23.29
N SER A 61 4.49 -6.20 -24.47
CA SER A 61 5.35 -6.62 -25.58
C SER A 61 6.17 -5.45 -26.14
N SER A 62 7.32 -5.15 -25.52
CA SER A 62 8.41 -4.38 -26.16
C SER A 62 9.67 -4.44 -25.30
N SER A 63 10.70 -5.06 -25.86
CA SER A 63 12.10 -5.17 -25.43
C SER A 63 12.63 -4.06 -24.50
N SER A 64 12.63 -4.31 -23.19
CA SER A 64 13.67 -3.87 -22.26
C SER A 64 13.55 -4.69 -20.97
N SER A 65 14.67 -5.22 -20.48
CA SER A 65 14.77 -6.15 -19.35
C SER A 65 14.49 -5.48 -18.00
N SER A 66 13.23 -5.11 -17.77
CA SER A 66 12.69 -4.79 -16.45
C SER A 66 11.69 -5.89 -16.10
N ALA A 67 11.85 -6.52 -14.93
CA ALA A 67 10.89 -7.53 -14.47
C ALA A 67 9.49 -6.90 -14.49
N ALA A 68 8.54 -7.56 -15.16
CA ALA A 68 7.16 -7.08 -15.24
C ALA A 68 6.61 -6.89 -13.83
N MET A 69 6.43 -5.63 -13.43
CA MET A 69 5.90 -5.28 -12.13
C MET A 69 4.42 -5.62 -12.11
N LYS A 70 3.97 -6.37 -11.09
CA LYS A 70 2.54 -6.71 -10.96
C LYS A 70 1.73 -5.46 -10.68
N GLU A 71 0.51 -5.38 -11.20
CA GLU A 71 -0.42 -4.30 -10.91
C GLU A 71 -1.61 -4.81 -10.11
N LEU A 72 -1.83 -4.23 -8.93
CA LEU A 72 -2.96 -4.55 -8.07
C LEU A 72 -3.93 -3.38 -8.02
N GLN A 73 -5.14 -3.60 -8.51
CA GLN A 73 -6.24 -2.64 -8.42
C GLN A 73 -6.77 -2.57 -6.98
N MET A 74 -6.97 -1.36 -6.47
CA MET A 74 -7.43 -1.10 -5.10
C MET A 74 -8.84 -0.48 -5.09
N PRO A 75 -9.90 -1.24 -5.44
CA PRO A 75 -11.25 -0.69 -5.57
C PRO A 75 -11.81 -0.23 -4.21
N GLY A 76 -12.42 0.97 -4.20
CA GLY A 76 -13.06 1.52 -3.02
C GLY A 76 -12.11 1.85 -1.88
N THR A 77 -10.83 2.06 -2.17
CA THR A 77 -9.84 2.60 -1.24
C THR A 77 -9.17 3.78 -1.92
N SER A 78 -9.12 4.94 -1.27
CA SER A 78 -8.36 6.08 -1.79
C SER A 78 -6.87 5.87 -1.52
N LYS A 79 -6.02 6.51 -2.34
CA LYS A 79 -4.57 6.53 -2.09
C LYS A 79 -4.24 7.05 -0.69
N ALA A 80 -4.94 8.08 -0.22
CA ALA A 80 -4.75 8.65 1.11
C ALA A 80 -5.09 7.66 2.23
N ASP A 81 -6.19 6.91 2.10
CA ASP A 81 -6.54 5.87 3.07
C ASP A 81 -5.49 4.76 3.11
N PHE A 82 -5.04 4.33 1.93
CA PHE A 82 -3.99 3.32 1.86
C PHE A 82 -2.69 3.81 2.49
N LEU A 83 -2.24 5.04 2.21
CA LEU A 83 -1.03 5.59 2.81
C LEU A 83 -1.16 5.71 4.34
N THR A 84 -2.34 6.04 4.85
CA THR A 84 -2.63 6.03 6.29
C THR A 84 -2.41 4.65 6.91
N VAL A 85 -2.92 3.59 6.29
CA VAL A 85 -2.70 2.22 6.77
C VAL A 85 -1.25 1.78 6.58
N ALA A 86 -0.64 2.12 5.45
CA ALA A 86 0.72 1.71 5.09
C ALA A 86 1.77 2.20 6.09
N GLN A 87 1.56 3.34 6.75
CA GLN A 87 2.41 3.78 7.87
C GLN A 87 2.56 2.71 8.95
N PHE A 88 1.52 1.91 9.22
CA PHE A 88 1.53 0.86 10.23
C PHE A 88 2.10 -0.47 9.71
N LEU A 89 2.16 -0.65 8.39
CA LEU A 89 2.69 -1.87 7.75
C LEU A 89 4.19 -1.79 7.56
N TYR A 90 4.69 -0.61 7.17
CA TYR A 90 6.11 -0.39 6.98
C TYR A 90 6.80 -0.03 8.30
N PRO A 91 8.01 -0.57 8.57
CA PRO A 91 8.74 -0.30 9.80
C PRO A 91 9.47 1.05 9.72
N ILE A 92 8.73 2.15 9.57
CA ILE A 92 9.29 3.51 9.48
C ILE A 92 9.33 4.14 10.87
N LEU A 93 10.40 4.87 11.16
CA LEU A 93 10.58 5.60 12.41
C LEU A 93 10.36 7.10 12.18
N PRO A 94 9.61 7.80 13.05
CA PRO A 94 8.94 7.29 14.25
C PRO A 94 7.76 6.36 13.92
N LEU A 95 7.51 5.38 14.80
CA LEU A 95 6.34 4.50 14.63
C LEU A 95 5.06 5.34 14.69
N PRO A 96 4.12 5.13 13.76
CA PRO A 96 2.88 5.88 13.77
C PRO A 96 2.07 5.57 15.02
N LYS A 97 1.36 6.58 15.50
CA LYS A 97 0.45 6.44 16.64
C LYS A 97 -0.98 6.40 16.14
N VAL A 98 -1.78 5.54 16.74
CA VAL A 98 -3.23 5.57 16.55
C VAL A 98 -3.76 6.85 17.21
N SER A 99 -4.52 7.64 16.45
CA SER A 99 -5.22 8.85 16.90
C SER A 99 -6.64 8.86 16.35
N TRP A 100 -7.50 9.73 16.86
CA TRP A 100 -8.85 9.88 16.33
C TRP A 100 -8.88 10.24 14.85
N ASP A 101 -7.84 10.93 14.35
CA ASP A 101 -7.75 11.36 12.94
C ASP A 101 -7.52 10.19 11.97
N ASN A 102 -6.89 9.10 12.43
CA ASN A 102 -6.62 7.92 11.60
C ASN A 102 -7.43 6.68 12.01
N LEU A 103 -8.06 6.70 13.18
CA LEU A 103 -8.73 5.53 13.75
C LEU A 103 -9.84 5.00 12.84
N GLU A 104 -10.67 5.87 12.28
CA GLU A 104 -11.77 5.45 11.40
C GLU A 104 -11.23 4.74 10.16
N VAL A 105 -10.22 5.32 9.50
CA VAL A 105 -9.56 4.72 8.33
C VAL A 105 -8.95 3.37 8.70
N LEU A 106 -8.25 3.29 9.84
CA LEU A 106 -7.62 2.05 10.30
C LEU A 106 -8.66 0.96 10.60
N LEU A 107 -9.80 1.30 11.19
CA LEU A 107 -10.87 0.33 11.47
C LEU A 107 -11.55 -0.14 10.18
N VAL A 108 -11.89 0.80 9.28
CA VAL A 108 -12.59 0.49 8.02
C VAL A 108 -11.70 -0.34 7.10
N GLN A 109 -10.48 0.13 6.81
CA GLN A 109 -9.55 -0.59 5.94
C GLN A 109 -9.01 -1.85 6.62
N GLY A 110 -8.80 -1.79 7.94
CA GLY A 110 -8.40 -2.94 8.75
C GLY A 110 -9.38 -4.09 8.64
N HIS A 111 -10.68 -3.81 8.77
CA HIS A 111 -11.73 -4.80 8.57
C HIS A 111 -11.82 -5.25 7.11
N LYS A 112 -11.81 -4.31 6.16
CA LYS A 112 -11.93 -4.59 4.72
C LYS A 112 -10.86 -5.55 4.20
N TRP A 113 -9.64 -5.44 4.72
CA TRP A 113 -8.51 -6.28 4.31
C TRP A 113 -8.23 -7.42 5.28
N ASP A 114 -9.06 -7.63 6.30
CA ASP A 114 -8.80 -8.64 7.34
C ASP A 114 -7.37 -8.52 7.91
N MET A 115 -6.99 -7.29 8.29
CA MET A 115 -5.64 -6.96 8.71
C MET A 115 -5.33 -7.65 10.03
N GLN A 116 -4.30 -8.49 10.03
CA GLN A 116 -3.89 -9.21 11.22
C GLN A 116 -2.94 -8.35 12.06
N VAL A 117 -3.38 -8.03 13.29
CA VAL A 117 -2.52 -7.42 14.30
C VAL A 117 -1.64 -8.52 14.88
N ARG A 118 -0.48 -8.76 14.28
CA ARG A 118 0.52 -9.62 14.91
C ARG A 118 1.23 -8.85 16.03
N PRO A 119 1.32 -9.39 17.25
CA PRO A 119 2.16 -8.80 18.27
C PRO A 119 3.59 -8.72 17.73
N ARG A 120 4.16 -7.51 17.74
CA ARG A 120 5.57 -7.27 17.41
C ARG A 120 6.47 -7.71 18.54
#